data_AF-A0A3C0N0V1-F1
#
_entry.id   AF-A0A3C0N0V1-F1
#
_cell.length_a   1.000
_cell.length_b   1.000
_cell.length_c   1.000
_cell.angle_alpha   90.00
_cell.angle_beta   90.00
_cell.angle_gamma   90.00
#
_symmetry.space_group_name_H-M   'P 1'
#
loop_
_entity.id
_entity.type
_entity.pdbx_description
1 polymer ?
#
loop_
_entity_poly.entity_id
_entity_poly.type
_entity_poly.pdbx_seq_one_letter_code
_entity_poly.pdbx_strand_id
1 'polypeptide(L)' 'MSTNGSSQVISNLEYDLLTVLQNKSEALNAYDKYIQDAQSIGSQPCVELFQKLQQADSQQAQEIRQHLQEVMQKGKM' A
#
# COMPACT_ATOMS: atom_id res chain seq x y z
N MET A 1 27.24 25.56 -7.00
CA MET A 1 28.01 24.81 -5.98
C MET A 1 27.64 23.34 -6.10
N SER A 2 28.64 22.55 -6.47
CA SER A 2 28.83 21.10 -6.40
C SER A 2 27.62 20.18 -6.20
N THR A 3 27.32 19.46 -7.29
CA THR A 3 26.63 18.16 -7.34
C THR A 3 27.35 17.13 -6.46
N ASN A 4 26.86 16.92 -5.25
CA ASN A 4 27.23 15.76 -4.46
C ASN A 4 26.29 14.61 -4.85
N GLY A 5 26.87 13.55 -5.43
CA GLY A 5 26.13 12.38 -5.88
C GLY A 5 25.39 11.70 -4.74
N SER A 6 24.06 11.63 -4.86
CA SER A 6 23.26 10.69 -4.10
C SER A 6 23.35 9.34 -4.81
N SER A 7 24.08 8.40 -4.20
CA SER A 7 24.11 6.98 -4.57
C SER A 7 22.76 6.32 -4.20
N GLN A 8 21.66 6.91 -4.64
CA GLN A 8 20.31 6.40 -4.42
C GLN A 8 19.91 5.59 -5.65
N VAL A 9 19.78 4.28 -5.47
CA VAL A 9 19.35 3.33 -6.52
C VAL A 9 17.94 3.64 -7.01
N ILE A 10 17.13 4.28 -6.18
CA ILE A 10 15.78 4.76 -6.48
C ILE A 10 15.61 6.20 -5.95
N SER A 11 14.81 7.00 -6.65
CA SER A 11 14.40 8.34 -6.23
C SER A 11 13.52 8.32 -4.98
N ASN A 12 13.43 9.45 -4.29
CA ASN A 12 12.57 9.58 -3.11
C ASN A 12 11.10 9.27 -3.43
N LEU A 13 10.59 9.73 -4.58
CA LEU A 13 9.20 9.45 -4.96
C LEU A 13 8.95 7.95 -5.20
N GLU A 14 9.90 7.25 -5.82
CA GLU A 14 9.80 5.78 -5.99
C GLU A 14 9.81 5.07 -4.63
N TYR A 15 10.69 5.49 -3.73
CA TYR A 15 10.76 4.95 -2.38
C TYR A 15 9.45 5.18 -1.61
N ASP A 16 8.88 6.38 -1.71
CA ASP A 16 7.64 6.75 -1.02
C ASP A 16 6.47 5.90 -1.54
N LEU A 17 6.30 5.80 -2.87
CA LEU A 17 5.25 4.98 -3.49
C LEU A 17 5.40 3.49 -3.16
N LEU A 18 6.63 2.97 -3.19
CA LEU A 18 6.92 1.59 -2.81
C LEU A 18 6.58 1.33 -1.34
N THR A 19 6.90 2.27 -0.46
CA THR A 19 6.60 2.18 0.98
C THR A 19 5.10 2.17 1.24
N VAL A 20 4.34 3.05 0.57
CA VAL A 20 2.87 3.06 0.70
C VAL A 20 2.27 1.75 0.17
N LEU A 21 2.78 1.23 -0.96
CA LEU A 21 2.33 -0.05 -1.52
C LEU A 21 2.60 -1.23 -0.58
N GLN A 22 3.78 -1.26 0.05
CA GLN A 22 4.15 -2.27 1.04
C GLN A 22 3.19 -2.25 2.22
N ASN A 23 2.95 -1.07 2.81
CA ASN A 23 2.07 -0.92 3.97
C ASN A 23 0.64 -1.40 3.67
N LYS A 24 0.10 -1.09 2.48
CA LYS A 24 -1.22 -1.58 2.06
C LYS A 24 -1.24 -3.09 1.85
N SER A 25 -0.16 -3.65 1.31
CA SER A 25 -0.05 -5.11 1.11
C SER A 25 -0.01 -5.85 2.46
N GLU A 26 0.67 -5.29 3.46
CA GLU A 26 0.66 -5.82 4.83
C GLU A 26 -0.73 -5.75 5.46
N ALA A 27 -1.45 -4.63 5.28
CA ALA A 27 -2.83 -4.49 5.75
C ALA A 27 -3.76 -5.54 5.10
N LEU A 28 -3.64 -5.74 3.77
CA LEU A 28 -4.40 -6.75 3.03
C LEU A 28 -4.19 -8.16 3.58
N ASN A 29 -2.95 -8.54 3.87
CA ASN A 29 -2.63 -9.84 4.48
C ASN A 29 -3.18 -9.98 5.91
N ALA A 30 -3.35 -8.87 6.63
CA ALA A 30 -3.84 -8.88 8.00
C ALA A 30 -5.38 -8.94 8.10
N TYR A 31 -6.09 -8.40 7.10
CA TYR A 31 -7.56 -8.30 7.16
C TYR A 31 -8.25 -9.65 7.32
N ASP A 32 -7.78 -10.72 6.68
CA ASP A 32 -8.39 -12.04 6.80
C ASP A 32 -8.41 -12.51 8.26
N LYS A 33 -7.30 -12.30 8.99
CA LYS A 33 -7.21 -12.60 10.42
C LYS A 33 -8.14 -11.70 11.24
N TYR A 34 -8.19 -10.40 10.95
CA TYR A 34 -9.04 -9.47 11.69
C TYR A 34 -10.54 -9.74 11.48
N ILE A 35 -10.91 -10.16 10.27
CA ILE A 35 -12.27 -10.61 9.96
C ILE A 35 -12.60 -11.89 10.75
N GLN A 36 -11.70 -12.86 10.79
CA GLN A 36 -11.88 -14.08 11.59
C GLN A 36 -12.01 -13.77 13.09
N ASP A 37 -11.16 -12.89 13.62
CA ASP A 37 -11.22 -12.47 15.02
C ASP A 37 -12.56 -11.79 15.34
N ALA A 38 -13.04 -10.89 14.46
CA ALA A 38 -14.33 -10.23 14.60
C ALA A 38 -15.52 -11.20 14.53
N GLN A 39 -15.46 -12.18 13.63
CA GLN A 39 -16.46 -13.25 13.52
C GLN A 39 -16.50 -14.10 14.79
N SER A 40 -15.34 -14.43 15.38
CA SER A 40 -15.23 -15.30 16.55
C SER A 40 -15.92 -14.74 17.80
N ILE A 41 -16.00 -13.41 17.91
CA ILE A 41 -16.69 -12.71 19.00
C ILE A 41 -18.09 -12.22 18.62
N GLY A 42 -18.56 -12.54 17.41
CA GLY A 42 -19.89 -12.16 16.92
C GLY A 42 -20.05 -10.66 16.61
N SER A 43 -18.96 -9.94 16.35
CA SER A 43 -19.01 -8.51 16.03
C SER A 43 -19.23 -8.26 14.54
N GLN A 44 -20.49 -8.35 14.11
CA GLN A 44 -20.89 -8.08 12.72
C GLN A 44 -20.46 -6.68 12.21
N PRO A 45 -20.58 -5.58 13.00
CA PRO A 45 -20.12 -4.27 12.54
C PRO A 45 -18.61 -4.22 12.26
N CYS A 46 -17.80 -4.96 13.02
CA CYS A 46 -16.36 -5.04 12.78
C CYS A 46 -16.03 -5.87 11.53
N VAL A 47 -16.77 -6.95 11.28
CA VAL A 47 -16.63 -7.74 10.04
C VAL A 47 -16.86 -6.87 8.81
N GLU A 48 -17.97 -6.12 8.80
CA GLU A 48 -18.33 -5.22 7.69
C GLU A 48 -17.30 -4.10 7.50
N LEU A 49 -16.81 -3.53 8.60
CA LEU A 49 -15.76 -2.52 8.56
C LEU A 49 -14.47 -3.08 7.93
N PHE A 50 -13.98 -4.23 8.40
CA PHE A 50 -12.75 -4.82 7.87
C PHE A 50 -12.88 -5.25 6.41
N GLN A 51 -14.03 -5.79 5.99
CA GLN A 51 -14.30 -6.09 4.57
C GLN A 51 -14.29 -4.84 3.70
N LYS A 52 -14.91 -3.74 4.17
CA LYS A 52 -14.90 -2.46 3.47
C LYS A 52 -13.48 -1.90 3.35
N LEU A 53 -12.69 -1.98 4.41
CA LEU A 53 -11.30 -1.54 4.43
C LEU A 53 -10.44 -2.38 3.47
N GLN A 54 -10.58 -3.71 3.49
CA GLN A 54 -9.89 -4.63 2.58
C GLN A 54 -10.17 -4.29 1.11
N GLN A 55 -11.43 -4.03 0.76
CA GLN A 55 -11.80 -3.65 -0.61
C GLN A 55 -11.17 -2.31 -1.01
N ALA A 56 -11.22 -1.31 -0.14
CA ALA A 56 -10.66 0.01 -0.41
C ALA A 56 -9.13 -0.03 -0.56
N ASP A 57 -8.43 -0.72 0.34
CA ASP A 57 -6.97 -0.86 0.27
C ASP A 57 -6.54 -1.66 -0.96
N SER A 58 -7.31 -2.68 -1.38
CA SER A 58 -7.03 -3.41 -2.62
C SER A 58 -7.09 -2.50 -3.85
N GLN A 59 -8.09 -1.63 -3.93
CA GLN A 59 -8.22 -0.68 -5.05
C GLN A 59 -7.08 0.35 -5.04
N GLN A 60 -6.78 0.90 -3.87
CA GLN A 60 -5.71 1.89 -3.71
C GLN A 60 -4.32 1.28 -3.97
N ALA A 61 -4.07 0.05 -3.53
CA ALA A 61 -2.82 -0.65 -3.83
C ALA A 61 -2.63 -0.88 -5.34
N GLN A 62 -3.72 -1.17 -6.07
CA GLN A 62 -3.67 -1.31 -7.52
C GLN A 62 -3.33 0.03 -8.22
N GLU A 63 -3.95 1.13 -7.79
CA GLU A 63 -3.66 2.48 -8.29
C GLU A 63 -2.21 2.90 -8.01
N ILE A 64 -1.74 2.72 -6.78
CA ILE A 64 -0.35 3.02 -6.39
C ILE A 64 0.63 2.19 -7.22
N ARG A 65 0.34 0.91 -7.44
CA ARG A 65 1.18 0.05 -8.27
C ARG A 65 1.29 0.57 -9.70
N GLN A 66 0.19 1.05 -10.29
CA GLN A 66 0.21 1.64 -11.63
C GLN A 66 1.08 2.90 -11.65
N HIS A 67 0.91 3.82 -10.70
CA HIS A 67 1.73 5.03 -10.63
C HIS A 67 3.20 4.74 -10.33
N LEU A 68 3.50 3.76 -9.48
CA LEU A 68 4.88 3.33 -9.24
C LEU A 68 5.53 2.84 -10.54
N GLN A 69 4.83 2.04 -11.35
CA GLN A 69 5.33 1.59 -12.65
C GLN A 69 5.58 2.78 -13.60
N GLU A 70 4.70 3.77 -13.63
CA GLU A 70 4.88 4.97 -14.45
C GLU A 70 6.08 5.79 -14.00
N VAL A 71 6.26 6.00 -12.69
CA VAL A 71 7.40 6.74 -12.12
C VAL A 71 8.71 6.01 -12.43
N MET A 72 8.77 4.69 -12.25
CA MET A 72 9.96 3.88 -12.53
C MET A 72 10.32 3.86 -14.02
N GLN A 73 9.33 3.90 -14.93
CA GLN A 73 9.58 3.90 -16.37
C GLN A 73 9.96 5.28 -16.91
N LYS A 74 9.31 6.34 -16.43
CA LYS A 74 9.45 7.70 -16.98
C LYS A 74 10.45 8.56 -16.21
N GLY A 75 10.89 8.12 -15.03
CA GLY A 75 11.83 8.84 -14.17
C GLY A 75 11.32 10.19 -13.63
N LYS A 76 10.06 10.53 -13.93
CA LYS A 76 9.25 11.68 -13.50
C LYS A 76 7.91 11.64 -14.25
N MET A 77 6.79 11.83 -13.57
CA MET A 77 5.70 12.63 -14.12
C MET A 77 5.85 14.06 -13.61
#